data_AF-A0A0C3DMV5-F1
#
_entry.id   AF-A0A0C3DMV5-F1
#
_cell.length_a   1.000
_cell.length_b   1.000
_cell.length_c   1.000
_cell.angle_alpha   90.00
_cell.angle_beta   90.00
_cell.angle_gamma   90.00
#
_symmetry.space_group_name_H-M   'P 1'
#
loop_
_entity.id
_entity.type
_entity.pdbx_description
1 polymer ?
#
loop_
_entity_poly.entity_id
_entity_poly.type
_entity_poly.pdbx_seq_one_letter_code
_entity_poly.pdbx_strand_id
1 'polypeptide(L)'
;LRPEQRLRLIQYMALLLSIIICATVSIVSESTAHQPRRDPEPYHTSILSGEGWVLELLTGHPDRIKNELGMSADLFNKLITILRNHHHTNA
;
A
#
# COMPACT_ATOMS: atom_id res chain seq x y z
N LEU A 1 1.90 53.57 29.55
CA LEU A 1 0.68 52.91 29.04
C LEU A 1 -0.14 52.43 30.25
N ARG A 2 -1.43 52.77 30.35
CA ARG A 2 -2.26 52.38 31.52
C ARG A 2 -2.31 50.85 31.63
N PRO A 3 -2.36 50.26 32.84
CA PRO A 3 -2.34 48.80 33.04
C PRO A 3 -3.39 48.08 32.19
N GLU A 4 -4.59 48.66 32.08
CA GLU A 4 -5.69 48.19 31.22
C GLU A 4 -5.37 48.13 29.72
N GLN A 5 -4.48 49.00 29.25
CA GLN A 5 -4.05 49.02 27.85
C GLN A 5 -2.95 47.99 27.59
N ARG A 6 -2.09 47.73 28.58
CA ARG A 6 -1.07 46.67 28.51
C ARG A 6 -1.73 45.29 28.49
N LEU A 7 -2.75 45.09 29.32
CA LEU A 7 -3.50 43.83 29.36
C LEU A 7 -4.23 43.57 28.05
N ARG A 8 -4.90 44.59 27.49
CA ARG A 8 -5.53 44.49 26.17
C ARG A 8 -4.54 44.16 25.05
N LEU A 9 -3.38 44.80 25.05
CA LEU A 9 -2.33 44.48 24.08
C LEU A 9 -1.88 43.02 24.22
N ILE A 10 -1.64 42.54 25.44
CA ILE A 10 -1.26 41.14 25.69
C ILE A 10 -2.37 40.18 25.21
N GLN A 11 -3.64 40.50 25.48
CA GLN A 11 -4.78 39.70 25.02
C GLN A 11 -4.85 39.64 23.49
N TYR A 12 -4.69 40.76 22.80
CA TYR A 12 -4.67 40.78 21.33
C TYR A 12 -3.49 39.99 20.75
N MET A 13 -2.31 40.11 21.36
CA MET A 13 -1.14 39.34 20.93
C MET A 13 -1.35 37.83 21.16
N ALA A 14 -1.93 37.43 22.29
CA ALA A 14 -2.25 36.03 22.58
C ALA A 14 -3.29 35.46 21.61
N LEU A 15 -4.33 36.23 21.27
CA LEU A 15 -5.34 35.83 20.28
C LEU A 15 -4.72 35.67 18.89
N LEU A 16 -3.89 36.61 18.47
CA LEU A 16 -3.22 36.56 17.16
C LEU A 16 -2.27 35.34 17.07
N LEU A 17 -1.51 35.06 18.12
CA LEU A 17 -0.67 33.85 18.20
C LEU A 17 -1.51 32.56 18.17
N SER A 18 -2.64 32.52 18.88
CA SER A 18 -3.56 31.37 18.86
C SER A 18 -4.12 31.10 17.46
N ILE A 19 -4.52 32.14 16.73
CA ILE A 19 -5.03 32.03 15.36
C ILE A 19 -3.94 31.50 14.42
N ILE A 20 -2.72 32.04 14.51
CA ILE A 20 -1.58 31.61 13.69
C ILE A 20 -1.25 30.13 13.95
N ILE A 21 -1.18 29.72 15.21
CA ILE A 21 -0.91 28.31 15.59
C ILE A 21 -2.01 27.39 15.05
N CYS A 22 -3.29 27.79 15.16
CA CYS A 22 -4.40 26.98 14.64
C CYS A 22 -4.34 26.83 13.12
N ALA A 23 -4.05 27.92 12.40
CA ALA A 23 -3.93 27.91 10.94
C ALA A 23 -2.76 27.05 10.45
N THR A 24 -1.62 27.06 11.15
CA THR A 24 -0.46 26.23 10.76
C THR A 24 -0.64 24.76 11.09
N VAL A 25 -1.34 24.42 12.19
CA VAL A 25 -1.69 23.03 12.51
C VAL A 25 -2.57 22.41 11.42
N SER A 26 -3.54 23.13 10.86
CA SER A 26 -4.35 22.62 9.75
C SER A 26 -3.50 22.24 8.51
N ILE A 27 -2.50 23.05 8.18
CA ILE A 27 -1.61 22.80 7.04
C ILE A 27 -0.67 21.61 7.34
N VAL A 28 -0.11 21.54 8.54
CA VAL A 28 0.81 20.46 8.93
C VAL A 28 0.07 19.13 9.11
N SER A 29 -1.17 19.15 9.60
CA SER A 29 -2.02 17.97 9.70
C SER A 29 -2.39 17.41 8.34
N GLU A 30 -2.54 18.21 7.28
CA GLU A 30 -2.73 17.70 5.91
C GLU A 30 -1.46 17.01 5.37
N SER A 31 -0.29 17.48 5.79
CA SER A 31 0.99 16.85 5.41
C SER A 31 1.39 15.61 6.23
N THR A 32 0.72 15.33 7.37
CA THR A 32 1.07 14.22 8.28
C THR A 32 -0.09 13.28 8.62
N ALA A 33 -1.34 13.68 8.43
CA ALA A 33 -2.49 12.82 8.60
C ALA A 33 -2.82 12.15 7.27
N HIS A 34 -2.70 10.82 7.28
CA HIS A 34 -3.08 9.90 6.22
C HIS A 34 -2.00 9.58 5.18
N GLN A 35 -0.86 9.06 5.65
CA GLN A 35 -0.52 7.75 5.12
C GLN A 35 -1.53 6.79 5.77
N PRO A 36 -2.60 6.34 5.06
CA PRO A 36 -3.24 5.13 5.53
C PRO A 36 -2.09 4.13 5.66
N ARG A 37 -2.12 3.27 6.66
CA ARG A 37 -1.40 2.01 6.53
C ARG A 37 -1.92 1.46 5.20
N ARG A 38 -1.10 1.60 4.15
CA ARG A 38 -1.26 0.82 2.95
C ARG A 38 -0.96 -0.56 3.47
N ASP A 39 -1.97 -1.19 4.05
CA ASP A 39 -2.10 -2.63 3.93
C ASP A 39 -1.73 -2.89 2.46
N PRO A 40 -0.68 -3.69 2.20
CA PRO A 40 -0.22 -3.91 0.85
C PRO A 40 -1.46 -4.16 0.00
N GLU A 41 -1.70 -3.28 -0.97
CA GLU A 41 -2.82 -3.43 -1.87
C GLU A 41 -2.71 -4.86 -2.40
N PRO A 42 -3.74 -5.72 -2.23
CA PRO A 42 -3.60 -7.12 -2.55
C PRO A 42 -3.11 -7.22 -3.98
N TYR A 43 -1.85 -7.62 -4.16
CA TYR A 43 -1.20 -7.64 -5.47
C TYR A 43 -1.94 -8.57 -6.44
N HIS A 44 -2.78 -9.45 -5.89
CA HIS A 44 -3.66 -10.33 -6.62
C HIS A 44 -5.11 -10.05 -6.22
N THR A 45 -5.79 -9.18 -6.98
CA THR A 45 -7.25 -9.19 -7.09
C THR A 45 -7.73 -10.21 -8.13
N SER A 46 -6.88 -11.18 -8.50
CA SER A 46 -7.27 -12.18 -9.48
C SER A 46 -8.43 -12.99 -8.91
N ILE A 47 -9.57 -12.91 -9.58
CA ILE A 47 -10.86 -13.52 -9.21
C ILE A 47 -10.80 -15.06 -9.24
N LEU A 48 -9.69 -15.60 -9.74
CA LEU A 48 -9.41 -17.01 -9.85
C LEU A 48 -8.73 -17.50 -8.57
N SER A 49 -9.22 -18.62 -8.02
CA SER A 49 -8.45 -19.40 -7.05
C SER A 49 -7.04 -19.65 -7.59
N GLY A 50 -6.05 -19.88 -6.72
CA GLY A 50 -4.68 -20.16 -7.17
C GLY A 50 -4.62 -21.28 -8.23
N GLU A 51 -5.52 -22.26 -8.16
CA GLU A 51 -5.72 -23.29 -9.18
C GLU A 51 -6.23 -22.75 -10.52
N GLY A 52 -7.26 -21.90 -10.51
CA GLY A 52 -7.79 -21.27 -11.72
C GLY A 52 -6.77 -20.40 -12.44
N TRP A 53 -5.93 -19.69 -11.68
CA TRP A 53 -4.85 -18.90 -12.25
C TRP A 53 -3.75 -19.76 -12.88
N VAL A 54 -3.37 -20.88 -12.25
CA VAL A 54 -2.45 -21.85 -12.85
C VAL A 54 -3.02 -22.47 -14.12
N LEU A 55 -4.33 -22.77 -14.15
CA LEU A 55 -4.99 -23.28 -15.35
C LEU A 55 -4.96 -22.24 -16.49
N GLU A 56 -5.21 -20.98 -16.20
CA GLU A 56 -5.14 -19.89 -17.17
C GLU A 56 -3.72 -19.68 -17.71
N LEU A 57 -2.69 -19.85 -16.87
CA LEU A 57 -1.29 -19.82 -17.31
C LEU A 57 -0.95 -20.98 -18.25
N LEU A 58 -1.47 -22.18 -17.99
CA LEU A 58 -1.20 -23.38 -18.80
C LEU A 58 -1.97 -23.42 -20.12
N THR A 59 -3.18 -22.87 -20.15
CA THR A 59 -4.09 -22.93 -21.31
C THR A 59 -4.11 -21.64 -22.13
N GLY A 60 -3.55 -20.55 -21.60
CA GLY A 60 -3.46 -19.27 -22.25
C GLY A 60 -2.37 -19.21 -23.33
N HIS A 61 -2.02 -17.99 -23.72
CA HIS A 61 -0.98 -17.75 -24.73
C HIS A 61 0.38 -18.32 -24.28
N PRO A 62 1.17 -18.97 -25.15
CA PRO A 62 2.46 -19.57 -24.79
C PRO A 62 3.47 -18.57 -24.18
N ASP A 63 3.39 -17.30 -24.57
CA ASP A 63 4.23 -16.23 -23.99
C ASP A 63 3.75 -15.73 -22.63
N ARG A 64 2.54 -16.10 -22.18
CA ARG A 64 1.96 -15.61 -20.92
C ARG A 64 2.79 -16.05 -19.72
N ILE A 65 3.25 -17.31 -19.69
CA ILE A 65 4.16 -17.79 -18.64
C ILE A 65 5.47 -16.98 -18.64
N LYS A 66 5.98 -16.60 -19.81
CA LYS A 66 7.18 -15.78 -19.92
C LYS A 66 6.97 -14.36 -19.43
N ASN A 67 5.86 -13.74 -19.77
CA ASN A 67 5.57 -12.36 -19.40
C ASN A 67 5.25 -12.21 -17.91
N GLU A 68 4.51 -13.17 -17.34
CA GLU A 68 4.06 -13.10 -15.94
C GLU A 68 5.09 -13.67 -14.95
N LEU A 69 5.78 -14.77 -15.32
CA LEU A 69 6.70 -15.48 -14.43
C LEU A 69 8.18 -15.34 -14.83
N GLY A 70 8.47 -14.68 -15.95
CA GLY A 70 9.85 -14.53 -16.44
C GLY A 70 10.51 -15.82 -16.89
N MET A 71 9.74 -16.90 -17.12
CA MET A 71 10.27 -18.22 -17.46
C MET A 71 9.57 -18.85 -18.67
N SER A 72 10.19 -19.85 -19.29
CA SER A 72 9.53 -20.59 -20.38
C SER A 72 8.44 -21.52 -19.85
N ALA A 73 7.42 -21.78 -20.68
CA ALA A 73 6.37 -22.77 -20.40
C ALA A 73 6.94 -24.16 -20.06
N ASP A 74 8.00 -24.57 -20.76
CA ASP A 74 8.69 -25.85 -20.50
C ASP A 74 9.31 -25.91 -19.10
N LEU A 75 9.93 -24.82 -18.64
CA LEU A 75 10.53 -24.77 -17.31
C LEU A 75 9.45 -24.80 -16.22
N PHE A 76 8.34 -24.08 -16.45
CA PHE A 76 7.19 -24.10 -15.56
C PHE A 76 6.59 -25.51 -15.44
N ASN A 77 6.40 -26.22 -16.56
CA ASN A 77 5.90 -27.61 -16.56
C ASN A 77 6.83 -28.58 -15.81
N LYS A 78 8.16 -28.42 -15.96
CA LYS A 78 9.15 -29.21 -15.21
C LYS A 78 9.05 -28.95 -13.71
N LEU A 79 8.92 -27.69 -13.31
CA LEU A 79 8.74 -27.30 -11.92
C LEU A 79 7.48 -27.94 -11.30
N ILE A 80 6.34 -27.85 -11.98
CA ILE A 80 5.09 -28.48 -11.52
C ILE A 80 5.26 -30.00 -11.37
N THR A 81 5.91 -30.65 -12.33
CA THR A 81 6.19 -32.10 -12.27
C THR A 81 7.04 -32.46 -11.04
N ILE A 82 8.11 -31.70 -10.78
CA ILE A 82 8.98 -31.90 -9.62
C ILE A 82 8.19 -31.72 -8.32
N LEU A 83 7.42 -30.64 -8.21
CA LEU A 83 6.64 -30.34 -7.01
C LEU A 83 5.58 -31.41 -6.73
N ARG A 84 4.90 -31.92 -7.75
CA ARG A 84 3.95 -33.04 -7.61
C ARG A 84 4.65 -34.30 -7.11
N ASN A 85 5.79 -34.65 -7.71
CA ASN A 85 6.54 -35.83 -7.31
C ASN A 85 7.08 -35.71 -5.87
N HIS A 86 7.48 -34.51 -5.45
CA HIS A 86 8.01 -34.27 -4.11
C HIS A 86 6.93 -34.21 -3.01
N HIS A 87 5.67 -33.94 -3.36
CA HIS A 87 4.55 -34.03 -2.42
C HIS A 87 4.21 -35.48 -2.08
N HIS A 88 4.45 -36.43 -3.00
CA HIS A 88 4.18 -37.86 -2.80
C HIS A 88 5.23 -38.57 -1.95
N THR A 89 6.41 -37.97 -1.73
CA THR A 89 7.49 -38.55 -0.91
C THR A 89 7.42 -38.17 0.58
N ASN A 90 6.42 -37.38 1.00
CA ASN A 90 6.18 -37.02 2.40
C ASN A 90 5.06 -37.88 3.06
N ALA A 91 4.86 -39.11 2.58
CA ALA A 91 3.94 -40.08 3.17
C ALA A 91 4.66 -41.01 4.16
#